data_AF-A0A5D3J6D3-F1
#
_entry.id   AF-A0A5D3J6D3-F1
#
_cell.length_a   1.000
_cell.length_b   1.000
_cell.length_c   1.000
_cell.angle_alpha   90.00
_cell.angle_beta   90.00
_cell.angle_gamma   90.00
#
_symmetry.space_group_name_H-M   'P 1'
#
loop_
_entity.id
_entity.type
_entity.pdbx_description
1 polymer ?
#
loop_
_entity_poly.entity_id
_entity_poly.type
_entity_poly.pdbx_seq_one_letter_code
_entity_poly.pdbx_strand_id
1 'polypeptide(L)'
;FTKGSIFHLMEPDINQEIYGLPGYLSAIPSALLNESATLFRRKYYINGSHAGFIMYMTDAAQNQEDVNNLRNAMKSAKGPGNFRNLFMYSPNGKKDGLQIIPLSEVAAKDEFLNIKNVSRDDMMAAHRVPPQMMGIMPNNVGGFGDVEKASKVFVRNELIPLQKRLIEINTWLNEKIIAFNDYSLN
;
A
#
# COMPACT_ATOMS: atom_id res chain seq x y z
N PHE A 1 14.46 -34.19 12.13
CA PHE A 1 15.38 -34.48 11.02
C PHE A 1 16.64 -35.14 11.57
N THR A 2 17.28 -36.05 10.84
CA THR A 2 18.56 -36.63 11.26
C THR A 2 19.64 -35.55 11.26
N LYS A 3 20.60 -35.60 12.20
CA LYS A 3 21.66 -34.59 12.28
C LYS A 3 22.41 -34.53 10.94
N GLY A 4 22.57 -33.32 10.39
CA GLY A 4 23.24 -33.11 9.10
C GLY A 4 22.38 -33.38 7.86
N SER A 5 21.07 -33.63 8.00
CA SER A 5 20.17 -33.79 6.83
C SER A 5 19.54 -32.49 6.34
N ILE A 6 19.72 -31.37 7.06
CA ILE A 6 19.21 -30.05 6.69
C ILE A 6 20.36 -29.06 6.62
N PHE A 7 20.41 -28.31 5.53
CA PHE A 7 21.20 -27.09 5.41
C PHE A 7 20.32 -25.87 5.67
N HIS A 8 20.72 -25.03 6.62
CA HIS A 8 20.04 -23.77 6.92
C HIS A 8 20.91 -22.61 6.45
N LEU A 9 20.56 -22.03 5.29
CA LEU A 9 21.22 -20.82 4.79
C LEU A 9 20.59 -19.61 5.49
N MET A 10 21.34 -18.96 6.35
CA MET A 10 20.85 -17.83 7.17
C MET A 10 21.42 -16.50 6.68
N GLU A 11 20.60 -15.47 6.74
CA GLU A 11 21.06 -14.08 6.69
C GLU A 11 21.70 -13.68 8.03
N PRO A 12 22.59 -12.67 8.08
CA PRO A 12 23.14 -12.20 9.34
C PRO A 12 22.06 -11.56 10.23
N ASP A 13 22.04 -11.94 11.51
CA ASP A 13 21.27 -11.30 12.58
C ASP A 13 22.25 -10.95 13.72
N ILE A 14 22.11 -9.76 14.30
CA ILE A 14 22.99 -9.25 15.37
C ILE A 14 22.49 -9.74 16.75
N ASN A 15 21.21 -10.05 16.88
CA ASN A 15 20.57 -10.32 18.17
C ASN A 15 20.44 -11.81 18.49
N GLN A 16 20.59 -12.69 17.48
CA GLN A 16 20.45 -14.14 17.63
C GLN A 16 21.27 -14.90 16.59
N GLU A 17 21.49 -16.19 16.86
CA GLU A 17 22.22 -17.11 15.97
C GLU A 17 21.32 -18.22 15.38
N ILE A 18 20.01 -18.17 15.65
CA ILE A 18 19.07 -19.26 15.32
C ILE A 18 18.45 -19.08 13.94
N TYR A 19 18.06 -17.85 13.60
CA TYR A 19 17.44 -17.49 12.32
C TYR A 19 18.12 -16.28 11.71
N GLY A 20 18.06 -16.19 10.38
CA GLY A 20 18.46 -14.97 9.69
C GLY A 20 17.40 -13.89 9.78
N LEU A 21 17.85 -12.63 9.78
CA LEU A 21 16.98 -11.45 9.80
C LEU A 21 16.75 -10.95 8.36
N PRO A 22 15.52 -11.02 7.82
CA PRO A 22 15.26 -10.55 6.47
C PRO A 22 15.42 -9.03 6.36
N GLY A 23 16.18 -8.57 5.37
CA GLY A 23 16.42 -7.13 5.15
C GLY A 23 15.15 -6.28 4.93
N TYR A 24 14.08 -6.89 4.40
CA TYR A 24 12.80 -6.21 4.15
C TYR A 24 11.95 -5.98 5.40
N LEU A 25 12.33 -6.53 6.56
CA LEU A 25 11.53 -6.45 7.78
C LEU A 25 11.26 -4.99 8.20
N SER A 26 12.23 -4.10 7.96
CA SER A 26 12.12 -2.66 8.23
C SER A 26 11.08 -1.95 7.35
N ALA A 27 10.77 -2.49 6.17
CA ALA A 27 9.82 -1.91 5.22
C ALA A 27 8.38 -2.45 5.37
N ILE A 28 8.14 -3.39 6.29
CA ILE A 28 6.78 -3.93 6.54
C ILE A 28 5.77 -2.81 6.86
N PRO A 29 6.07 -1.84 7.75
CA PRO A 29 5.14 -0.74 8.02
C PRO A 29 4.80 0.07 6.76
N SER A 30 5.79 0.37 5.93
CA SER A 30 5.60 1.09 4.66
C SER A 30 4.77 0.27 3.67
N ALA A 31 4.98 -1.05 3.58
CA ALA A 31 4.19 -1.93 2.73
C ALA A 31 2.71 -1.98 3.17
N LEU A 32 2.44 -2.10 4.47
CA LEU A 32 1.08 -2.12 5.03
C LEU A 32 0.37 -0.77 4.86
N LEU A 33 1.10 0.33 5.01
CA LEU A 33 0.59 1.68 4.74
C LEU A 33 0.23 1.87 3.26
N ASN A 34 1.09 1.39 2.36
CA ASN A 34 0.88 1.43 0.92
C ASN A 34 -0.35 0.61 0.48
N GLU A 35 -0.54 -0.57 1.08
CA GLU A 35 -1.73 -1.40 0.89
C GLU A 35 -2.99 -0.67 1.38
N SER A 36 -2.94 -0.14 2.60
CA SER A 36 -4.07 0.56 3.23
C SER A 36 -4.49 1.79 2.41
N ALA A 37 -3.54 2.57 1.90
CA ALA A 37 -3.82 3.70 1.01
C ALA A 37 -4.49 3.26 -0.30
N THR A 38 -4.09 2.11 -0.86
CA THR A 38 -4.69 1.55 -2.08
C THR A 38 -6.11 1.07 -1.84
N LEU A 39 -6.33 0.32 -0.76
CA LEU A 39 -7.67 -0.15 -0.35
C LEU A 39 -8.60 1.02 -0.04
N PHE A 40 -8.09 2.06 0.62
CA PHE A 40 -8.85 3.26 0.90
C PHE A 40 -9.30 3.94 -0.41
N ARG A 41 -8.39 4.21 -1.35
CA ARG A 41 -8.72 4.82 -2.64
C ARG A 41 -9.75 4.00 -3.43
N ARG A 42 -9.63 2.67 -3.40
CA ARG A 42 -10.61 1.78 -4.03
C ARG A 42 -11.98 1.89 -3.37
N LYS A 43 -12.05 1.83 -2.05
CA LYS A 43 -13.31 1.99 -1.29
C LYS A 43 -13.91 3.38 -1.51
N TYR A 44 -13.08 4.42 -1.53
CA TYR A 44 -13.45 5.80 -1.80
C TYR A 44 -14.11 5.94 -3.18
N TYR A 45 -13.49 5.38 -4.21
CA TYR A 45 -14.05 5.37 -5.56
C TYR A 45 -15.36 4.58 -5.66
N ILE A 46 -15.41 3.38 -5.07
CA ILE A 46 -16.62 2.54 -5.05
C ILE A 46 -17.78 3.23 -4.32
N ASN A 47 -17.49 3.97 -3.25
CA ASN A 47 -18.48 4.70 -2.48
C ASN A 47 -18.84 6.07 -3.08
N GLY A 48 -18.33 6.39 -4.29
CA GLY A 48 -18.68 7.59 -5.05
C GLY A 48 -18.08 8.89 -4.54
N SER A 49 -16.89 8.84 -3.95
CA SER A 49 -16.14 10.04 -3.54
C SER A 49 -16.95 10.98 -2.62
N HIS A 50 -17.63 10.41 -1.63
CA HIS A 50 -18.25 11.17 -0.55
C HIS A 50 -17.75 10.61 0.78
N ALA A 51 -17.05 11.44 1.54
CA ALA A 51 -17.07 11.30 2.98
C ALA A 51 -18.51 11.51 3.39
N GLY A 52 -18.98 10.69 4.33
CA GLY A 52 -20.30 10.86 4.88
C GLY A 52 -20.52 12.31 5.34
N PHE A 53 -21.77 12.68 5.52
CA PHE A 53 -22.14 13.95 6.11
C PHE A 53 -22.95 13.69 7.36
N ILE A 54 -22.92 14.65 8.28
CA ILE A 54 -23.79 14.63 9.45
C ILE A 54 -25.06 15.38 9.04
N MET A 55 -26.17 14.65 8.94
CA MET A 55 -27.49 15.26 8.82
C MET A 55 -27.98 15.61 10.22
N TYR A 56 -28.07 16.91 10.50
CA TYR A 56 -28.55 17.47 11.75
C TYR A 56 -29.96 17.99 11.55
N MET A 57 -30.92 17.54 12.37
CA MET A 57 -32.31 17.96 12.30
C MET A 57 -32.73 18.53 13.65
N THR A 58 -33.18 19.77 13.66
CA THR A 58 -33.65 20.49 14.86
C THR A 58 -35.14 20.73 14.89
N ASP A 59 -35.82 20.58 13.74
CA ASP A 59 -37.26 20.71 13.70
C ASP A 59 -37.93 19.54 14.41
N ALA A 60 -39.04 19.83 15.10
CA ALA A 60 -39.87 18.81 15.71
C ALA A 60 -40.53 17.98 14.59
N ALA A 61 -39.87 16.90 14.17
CA ALA A 61 -40.50 15.92 13.29
C ALA A 61 -41.78 15.44 13.98
N GLN A 62 -42.94 15.79 13.41
CA GLN A 62 -44.22 15.50 14.05
C GLN A 62 -44.52 13.99 14.14
N ASN A 63 -43.83 13.17 13.34
CA ASN A 63 -44.00 11.73 13.31
C ASN A 63 -42.64 10.99 13.34
N GLN A 64 -42.50 10.07 14.31
CA GLN A 64 -41.33 9.20 14.46
C GLN A 64 -41.13 8.27 13.25
N GLU A 65 -42.20 7.93 12.55
CA GLU A 65 -42.18 7.09 11.36
C GLU A 65 -41.40 7.73 10.20
N ASP A 66 -41.59 9.04 9.99
CA ASP A 66 -40.90 9.79 8.94
C ASP A 66 -39.39 9.88 9.23
N VAL A 67 -39.01 10.05 10.50
CA VAL A 67 -37.60 10.02 10.92
C VAL A 67 -36.98 8.65 10.62
N ASN A 68 -37.72 7.57 10.85
CA ASN A 68 -37.25 6.21 10.58
C ASN A 68 -37.15 5.94 9.07
N ASN A 69 -38.12 6.41 8.28
CA ASN A 69 -38.11 6.29 6.83
C ASN A 69 -36.94 7.07 6.21
N LEU A 70 -36.68 8.28 6.69
CA LEU A 70 -35.58 9.11 6.24
C LEU A 70 -34.22 8.49 6.64
N ARG A 71 -34.11 7.97 7.86
CA ARG A 71 -32.93 7.20 8.30
C ARG A 71 -32.70 5.95 7.44
N ASN A 72 -33.76 5.23 7.07
CA ASN A 72 -33.67 4.03 6.23
C ASN A 72 -33.31 4.38 4.78
N ALA A 73 -33.90 5.41 4.20
CA ALA A 73 -33.56 5.94 2.88
C ALA A 73 -32.09 6.40 2.82
N MET A 74 -31.59 7.03 3.88
CA MET A 74 -30.20 7.45 3.99
C MET A 74 -29.23 6.28 4.16
N LYS A 75 -29.64 5.21 4.89
CA LYS A 75 -28.86 3.98 4.98
C LYS A 75 -28.81 3.23 3.65
N SER A 76 -29.91 3.16 2.91
CA SER A 76 -29.97 2.49 1.61
C SER A 76 -29.30 3.29 0.49
N ALA A 77 -29.19 4.61 0.62
CA ALA A 77 -28.39 5.47 -0.25
C ALA A 77 -26.87 5.24 -0.15
N LYS A 78 -26.38 4.48 0.85
CA LYS A 78 -24.96 4.12 0.95
C LYS A 78 -24.62 2.97 0.00
N GLY A 79 -23.73 3.21 -0.96
CA GLY A 79 -23.13 2.17 -1.81
C GLY A 79 -22.92 2.59 -3.26
N PRO A 80 -22.11 1.83 -4.04
CA PRO A 80 -21.89 2.08 -5.46
C PRO A 80 -23.22 2.14 -6.23
N GLY A 81 -23.46 3.24 -6.94
CA GLY A 81 -24.65 3.43 -7.78
C GLY A 81 -25.90 3.97 -7.07
N ASN A 82 -25.85 4.26 -5.76
CA ASN A 82 -27.02 4.68 -4.96
C ASN A 82 -27.09 6.20 -4.67
N PHE A 83 -26.56 7.05 -5.54
CA PHE A 83 -26.79 8.50 -5.48
C PHE A 83 -28.19 8.84 -6.00
N ARG A 84 -29.20 8.57 -5.18
CA ARG A 84 -30.55 9.10 -5.39
C ARG A 84 -30.66 10.40 -4.61
N ASN A 85 -30.98 11.48 -5.31
CA ASN A 85 -31.29 12.75 -4.67
C ASN A 85 -32.45 12.53 -3.68
N LEU A 86 -32.22 12.77 -2.38
CA LEU A 86 -33.25 12.66 -1.35
C LEU A 86 -33.98 14.01 -1.27
N PHE A 87 -35.27 14.00 -1.60
CA PHE A 87 -36.13 15.17 -1.47
C PHE A 87 -36.98 15.04 -0.21
N MET A 88 -36.88 16.00 0.70
CA MET A 88 -37.70 16.09 1.91
C MET A 88 -38.54 17.35 1.86
N TYR A 89 -39.87 17.20 1.96
CA TYR A 89 -40.82 18.31 2.02
C TYR A 89 -41.21 18.57 3.48
N SER A 90 -40.91 19.76 3.99
CA SER A 90 -41.24 20.17 5.36
C SER A 90 -42.03 21.49 5.34
N PRO A 91 -43.37 21.44 5.27
CA PRO A 91 -44.21 22.63 5.33
C PRO A 91 -44.12 23.23 6.75
N ASN A 92 -43.70 24.49 6.86
CA ASN A 92 -43.38 25.23 8.10
C ASN A 92 -42.01 24.95 8.74
N GLY A 93 -41.09 24.28 8.06
CA GLY A 93 -39.75 24.04 8.60
C GLY A 93 -38.91 25.32 8.73
N LYS A 94 -38.05 25.39 9.76
CA LYS A 94 -37.09 26.50 9.92
C LYS A 94 -35.92 26.35 8.95
N LYS A 95 -35.28 27.47 8.57
CA LYS A 95 -34.10 27.49 7.69
C LYS A 95 -32.95 26.61 8.19
N ASP A 96 -32.80 26.48 9.51
CA ASP A 96 -31.81 25.62 10.18
C ASP A 96 -32.42 24.31 10.74
N GLY A 97 -33.66 24.00 10.36
CA GLY A 97 -34.41 22.83 10.78
C GLY A 97 -33.79 21.51 10.29
N LEU A 98 -33.16 21.53 9.12
CA LEU A 98 -32.41 20.41 8.53
C LEU A 98 -31.11 20.95 7.94
N GLN A 99 -29.97 20.51 8.47
CA GLN A 99 -28.64 20.89 8.00
C GLN A 99 -27.84 19.65 7.62
N ILE A 100 -27.11 19.75 6.51
CA ILE A 100 -26.11 18.78 6.11
C ILE A 100 -24.76 19.40 6.42
N ILE A 101 -24.09 18.87 7.44
CA ILE A 101 -22.72 19.25 7.79
C ILE A 101 -21.79 18.27 7.07
N PRO A 102 -21.11 18.70 6.00
CA PRO A 102 -20.14 17.83 5.33
C PRO A 102 -19.01 17.52 6.30
N LEU A 103 -18.65 16.23 6.45
CA LEU A 103 -17.37 15.90 7.06
C LEU A 103 -16.32 16.31 6.03
N SER A 104 -15.56 17.38 6.32
CA SER A 104 -14.60 17.94 5.36
C SER A 104 -13.64 16.87 4.85
N GLU A 105 -13.70 16.60 3.54
CA GLU A 105 -12.78 15.73 2.79
C GLU A 105 -11.49 16.43 2.36
N VAL A 106 -11.49 17.76 2.40
CA VAL A 106 -10.66 18.59 1.52
C VAL A 106 -9.15 18.43 1.77
N ALA A 107 -8.72 17.92 2.93
CA ALA A 107 -7.30 17.76 3.23
C ALA A 107 -6.71 16.37 2.88
N ALA A 108 -7.52 15.31 2.79
CA ALA A 108 -6.98 13.95 2.69
C ALA A 108 -6.59 13.55 1.26
N LYS A 109 -7.18 14.18 0.24
CA LYS A 109 -7.01 13.79 -1.17
C LYS A 109 -5.55 13.93 -1.65
N ASP A 110 -4.85 14.96 -1.18
CA ASP A 110 -3.47 15.26 -1.58
C ASP A 110 -2.44 14.38 -0.85
N GLU A 111 -2.75 13.93 0.37
CA GLU A 111 -1.86 13.10 1.17
C GLU A 111 -1.71 11.65 0.66
N PHE A 112 -2.72 11.09 -0.03
CA PHE A 112 -2.62 9.70 -0.50
C PHE A 112 -1.52 9.49 -1.55
N LEU A 113 -1.29 10.49 -2.42
CA LEU A 113 -0.19 10.41 -3.38
C LEU A 113 1.16 10.46 -2.67
N ASN A 114 1.29 11.34 -1.66
CA ASN A 114 2.50 11.45 -0.85
C ASN A 114 2.80 10.15 -0.11
N ILE A 115 1.79 9.58 0.57
CA ILE A 115 1.91 8.29 1.26
C ILE A 115 2.37 7.20 0.30
N LYS A 116 1.77 7.10 -0.89
CA LYS A 116 2.14 6.11 -1.92
C LYS A 116 3.57 6.31 -2.44
N ASN A 117 3.99 7.55 -2.62
CA ASN A 117 5.34 7.86 -3.11
C ASN A 117 6.40 7.52 -2.06
N VAL A 118 6.23 7.98 -0.81
CA VAL A 118 7.18 7.71 0.28
C VAL A 118 7.27 6.21 0.56
N SER A 119 6.12 5.54 0.72
CA SER A 119 6.12 4.09 0.99
C SER A 119 6.71 3.26 -0.16
N ARG A 120 6.53 3.68 -1.42
CA ARG A 120 7.22 3.07 -2.56
C ARG A 120 8.74 3.22 -2.43
N ASP A 121 9.20 4.42 -2.11
CA ASP A 121 10.63 4.72 -2.02
C ASP A 121 11.29 3.96 -0.86
N ASP A 122 10.62 3.81 0.29
CA ASP A 122 11.05 2.96 1.40
C ASP A 122 11.20 1.48 0.99
N MET A 123 10.23 0.95 0.25
CA MET A 123 10.27 -0.42 -0.25
C MET A 123 11.42 -0.63 -1.25
N MET A 124 11.66 0.34 -2.14
CA MET A 124 12.80 0.29 -3.05
C MET A 124 14.13 0.29 -2.29
N ALA A 125 14.26 1.15 -1.28
CA ALA A 125 15.46 1.24 -0.46
C ALA A 125 15.72 -0.06 0.30
N ALA A 126 14.69 -0.70 0.85
CA ALA A 126 14.82 -1.97 1.57
C ALA A 126 15.28 -3.13 0.68
N HIS A 127 14.82 -3.17 -0.58
CA HIS A 127 15.23 -4.19 -1.54
C HIS A 127 16.51 -3.84 -2.33
N ARG A 128 16.95 -2.57 -2.28
CA ARG A 128 18.14 -2.05 -2.98
C ARG A 128 18.12 -2.30 -4.51
N VAL A 129 16.92 -2.43 -5.08
CA VAL A 129 16.73 -2.63 -6.53
C VAL A 129 16.58 -1.27 -7.20
N PRO A 130 17.32 -0.99 -8.30
CA PRO A 130 17.15 0.24 -9.05
C PRO A 130 15.72 0.39 -9.60
N PRO A 131 15.11 1.59 -9.52
CA PRO A 131 13.73 1.82 -9.95
C PRO A 131 13.48 1.46 -11.43
N GLN A 132 14.48 1.68 -12.29
CA GLN A 132 14.40 1.35 -13.71
C GLN A 132 14.18 -0.15 -13.96
N MET A 133 14.75 -1.00 -13.11
CA MET A 133 14.62 -2.46 -13.21
C MET A 133 13.27 -2.95 -12.69
N MET A 134 12.58 -2.15 -11.89
CA MET A 134 11.25 -2.44 -11.35
C MET A 134 10.12 -1.94 -12.26
N GLY A 135 10.45 -1.35 -13.42
CA GLY A 135 9.46 -0.74 -14.32
C GLY A 135 8.83 0.53 -13.76
N ILE A 136 9.49 1.19 -12.80
CA ILE A 136 9.01 2.46 -12.25
C ILE A 136 9.29 3.58 -13.25
N MET A 137 8.27 4.40 -13.51
CA MET A 137 8.40 5.57 -14.37
C MET A 137 8.98 6.75 -13.59
N PRO A 138 9.92 7.51 -14.17
CA PRO A 138 10.46 8.70 -13.52
C PRO A 138 9.41 9.80 -13.42
N ASN A 139 9.36 10.49 -12.29
CA ASN A 139 8.49 11.65 -12.08
C ASN A 139 9.13 12.97 -12.58
N ASN A 140 10.41 12.95 -12.95
CA ASN A 140 11.21 14.11 -13.34
C ASN A 140 11.68 14.02 -14.80
N VAL A 141 11.87 15.19 -15.44
CA VAL A 141 12.24 15.30 -16.87
C VAL A 141 13.62 14.68 -17.17
N GLY A 142 14.50 14.58 -16.17
CA GLY A 142 15.84 13.99 -16.31
C GLY A 142 15.90 12.45 -16.28
N GLY A 143 14.78 11.78 -15.98
CA GLY A 143 14.75 10.32 -15.87
C GLY A 143 15.65 9.76 -14.76
N PHE A 144 15.93 8.46 -14.84
CA PHE A 144 16.84 7.78 -13.91
C PHE A 144 18.26 7.56 -14.47
N GLY A 145 18.56 8.07 -15.66
CA GLY A 145 19.84 7.87 -16.33
C GLY A 145 20.01 6.51 -17.00
N ASP A 146 21.26 6.09 -17.14
CA ASP A 146 21.70 4.92 -17.91
C ASP A 146 21.36 3.59 -17.20
N VAL A 147 20.47 2.80 -17.82
CA VAL A 147 19.97 1.52 -17.31
C VAL A 147 21.07 0.46 -17.28
N GLU A 148 22.00 0.46 -18.24
CA GLU A 148 23.09 -0.52 -18.30
C GLU A 148 24.03 -0.33 -17.10
N LYS A 149 24.38 0.92 -16.78
CA LYS A 149 25.21 1.22 -15.59
C LYS A 149 24.51 0.83 -14.29
N ALA A 150 23.22 1.17 -14.16
CA ALA A 150 22.43 0.77 -12.99
C ALA A 150 22.40 -0.76 -12.83
N SER A 151 22.22 -1.50 -13.93
CA SER A 151 22.26 -2.96 -13.95
C SER A 151 23.59 -3.52 -13.47
N LYS A 152 24.70 -3.04 -14.04
CA LYS A 152 26.05 -3.50 -13.70
C LYS A 152 26.36 -3.30 -12.22
N VAL A 153 25.98 -2.15 -11.66
CA VAL A 153 26.17 -1.85 -10.23
C VAL A 153 25.29 -2.74 -9.36
N PHE A 154 24.01 -2.89 -9.70
CA PHE A 154 23.08 -3.76 -8.97
C PHE A 154 23.56 -5.22 -8.96
N VAL A 155 23.94 -5.77 -10.11
CA VAL A 155 24.44 -7.14 -10.19
C VAL A 155 25.70 -7.31 -9.35
N ARG A 156 26.64 -6.37 -9.45
CA ARG A 156 27.88 -6.43 -8.67
C ARG A 156 27.65 -6.40 -7.16
N ASN A 157 26.78 -5.50 -6.69
CA ASN A 157 26.64 -5.19 -5.27
C ASN A 157 25.57 -6.01 -4.56
N GLU A 158 24.52 -6.45 -5.28
CA GLU A 158 23.38 -7.18 -4.70
C GLU A 158 23.33 -8.62 -5.18
N LEU A 159 23.38 -8.86 -6.50
CA LEU A 159 23.18 -10.20 -7.06
C LEU A 159 24.36 -11.14 -6.79
N ILE A 160 25.60 -10.70 -7.07
CA ILE A 160 26.80 -11.53 -6.91
C ILE A 160 26.99 -11.97 -5.45
N PRO A 161 26.83 -11.11 -4.42
CA PRO A 161 26.88 -11.57 -3.03
C PRO A 161 25.83 -12.62 -2.69
N LEU A 162 24.60 -12.48 -3.17
CA LEU A 162 23.54 -13.48 -2.97
C LEU A 162 23.88 -14.81 -3.67
N GLN A 163 24.39 -14.74 -4.91
CA GLN A 163 24.90 -15.92 -5.63
C GLN A 163 26.02 -16.61 -4.86
N LYS A 164 26.96 -15.85 -4.28
CA LYS A 164 28.05 -16.39 -3.46
C LYS A 164 27.53 -17.08 -2.19
N ARG A 165 26.53 -16.52 -1.51
CA ARG A 165 25.88 -17.21 -0.38
C ARG A 165 25.24 -18.53 -0.80
N LEU A 166 24.58 -18.57 -1.94
CA LEU A 166 23.99 -19.81 -2.47
C LEU A 166 25.04 -20.88 -2.80
N ILE A 167 26.24 -20.46 -3.23
CA ILE A 167 27.36 -21.39 -3.50
C ILE A 167 27.83 -22.11 -2.22
N GLU A 168 27.59 -21.57 -1.02
CA GLU A 168 27.94 -22.24 0.25
C GLU A 168 27.32 -23.64 0.39
N ILE A 169 26.19 -23.89 -0.29
CA ILE A 169 25.57 -25.22 -0.39
C ILE A 169 26.56 -26.25 -0.95
N ASN A 170 27.35 -25.88 -1.95
CA ASN A 170 28.34 -26.78 -2.53
C ASN A 170 29.41 -27.15 -1.51
N THR A 171 29.84 -26.18 -0.70
CA THR A 171 30.82 -26.41 0.37
C THR A 171 30.24 -27.33 1.44
N TRP A 172 28.96 -27.18 1.78
CA TRP A 172 28.27 -28.04 2.73
C TRP A 172 28.12 -29.49 2.24
N LEU A 173 27.78 -29.68 0.96
CA LEU A 173 27.65 -31.00 0.33
C LEU A 173 28.99 -31.61 -0.11
N ASN A 174 30.07 -30.82 -0.08
CA ASN A 174 31.37 -31.18 -0.65
C ASN A 174 31.29 -31.59 -2.13
N GLU A 175 30.32 -31.04 -2.86
CA GLU A 175 30.06 -31.31 -4.28
C GLU A 175 29.64 -30.02 -4.99
N LYS A 176 30.06 -29.85 -6.25
CA LYS A 176 29.73 -28.66 -7.04
C LYS A 176 28.37 -28.82 -7.72
N ILE A 177 27.29 -28.46 -7.03
CA ILE A 177 25.91 -28.57 -7.51
C ILE A 177 25.43 -27.26 -8.16
N ILE A 178 25.70 -26.13 -7.52
CA ILE A 178 25.27 -24.79 -7.96
C ILE A 178 26.45 -24.07 -8.60
N ALA A 179 26.26 -23.56 -9.82
CA ALA A 179 27.23 -22.69 -10.47
C ALA A 179 26.49 -21.56 -11.21
N PHE A 180 27.06 -20.36 -11.16
CA PHE A 180 26.54 -19.20 -11.88
C PHE A 180 27.51 -18.84 -13.01
N ASN A 181 26.96 -18.42 -14.15
CA ASN A 181 27.74 -17.88 -15.24
C ASN A 181 28.14 -16.43 -14.94
N ASP A 182 29.23 -15.97 -15.56
CA ASP A 182 29.59 -14.57 -15.52
C ASP A 182 28.48 -13.71 -16.12
N TYR A 183 28.18 -12.62 -15.43
CA TYR A 183 27.14 -11.71 -15.87
C TYR A 183 27.54 -10.99 -17.16
N SER A 184 26.72 -11.13 -18.19
CA SER A 184 26.81 -10.37 -19.44
C SER A 184 25.49 -9.64 -19.67
N LEU A 185 25.60 -8.35 -20.03
CA LEU A 185 24.47 -7.57 -20.52
C LEU A 185 24.69 -7.46 -22.04
N ASN A 186 23.84 -8.15 -22.80
CA ASN A 186 23.85 -8.14 -24.27
C ASN A 186 23.03 -6.98 -24.82
#